data_AF-A0A3D2U2H9-F1
#
_entry.id   AF-A0A3D2U2H9-F1
#
_cell.length_a   1.000
_cell.length_b   1.000
_cell.length_c   1.000
_cell.angle_alpha   90.00
_cell.angle_beta   90.00
_cell.angle_gamma   90.00
#
_symmetry.space_group_name_H-M   'P 1'
#
loop_
_entity.id
_entity.type
_entity.pdbx_description
1 polymer ?
#
loop_
_entity_poly.entity_id
_entity_poly.type
_entity_poly.pdbx_seq_one_letter_code
_entity_poly.pdbx_strand_id
1 'polypeptide(L)'
;MTTPESITPAHDAASTPLDPSSINVILATDCGSTTTKAILIEKVDGEYRQTYRGEAPTTVEEPAADVTMGVVNSVTEVGELAGRKLIGDDGQVIRPASDGQGCDIYISTSSAGGGLQMMVAGVVREMTAASAKRAALGAGAIVMDTIATNDKRLPHEQIQRIRELRPDMILISGGTDGGTTQHVVQIAEMVA
;
A
#
# COMPACT_ATOMS: atom_id res chain seq x y z
N MET A 1 26.38 30.29 0.82
CA MET A 1 26.27 29.02 0.07
C MET A 1 26.45 27.90 1.09
N THR A 2 25.39 27.56 1.81
CA THR A 2 25.35 26.48 2.80
C THR A 2 24.75 25.27 2.10
N THR A 3 25.49 24.16 2.09
CA THR A 3 25.04 22.87 1.58
C THR A 3 23.81 22.40 2.35
N PRO A 4 22.79 21.81 1.70
CA PRO A 4 21.68 21.19 2.42
C PRO A 4 22.19 19.96 3.18
N GLU A 5 21.85 19.87 4.46
CA GLU A 5 22.11 18.69 5.28
C GLU A 5 21.43 17.47 4.67
N SER A 6 22.17 16.37 4.59
CA SER A 6 21.66 15.07 4.14
C SER A 6 20.57 14.60 5.11
N ILE A 7 19.34 14.50 4.62
CA ILE A 7 18.26 13.83 5.34
C ILE A 7 18.59 12.33 5.32
N THR A 8 19.18 11.84 6.40
CA THR A 8 19.33 10.39 6.61
C THR A 8 17.94 9.79 6.82
N PRO A 9 17.45 8.86 6.00
CA PRO A 9 16.20 8.17 6.29
C PRO A 9 16.37 7.37 7.58
N ALA A 10 15.51 7.65 8.56
CA ALA A 10 15.42 6.90 9.80
C ALA A 10 14.69 5.57 9.54
N HIS A 11 15.35 4.63 8.88
CA HIS A 11 14.94 3.23 8.86
C HIS A 11 16.17 2.35 8.65
N ASP A 12 16.92 2.16 9.74
CA ASP A 12 17.86 1.06 9.86
C ASP A 12 17.70 0.42 11.26
N ALA A 13 16.48 -0.06 11.52
CA ALA A 13 16.29 -1.10 12.51
C ALA A 13 16.60 -2.41 11.79
N ALA A 14 17.80 -2.94 12.01
CA ALA A 14 18.24 -4.21 11.47
C ALA A 14 17.14 -5.27 11.68
N SER A 15 16.49 -5.71 10.61
CA SER A 15 15.50 -6.77 10.68
C SER A 15 16.25 -8.07 10.94
N THR A 16 16.17 -8.56 12.19
CA THR A 16 16.57 -9.93 12.48
C THR A 16 15.85 -10.84 11.49
N PRO A 17 16.55 -11.68 10.71
CA PRO A 17 15.91 -12.58 9.77
C PRO A 17 14.88 -13.43 10.52
N LEU A 18 13.63 -13.37 10.10
CA LEU A 18 12.57 -14.23 10.64
C LEU A 18 12.94 -15.68 10.35
N ASP A 19 13.07 -16.50 11.40
CA ASP A 19 13.24 -17.94 11.27
C ASP A 19 11.88 -18.58 10.98
N PRO A 20 11.66 -19.16 9.77
CA PRO A 20 10.40 -19.82 9.44
C PRO A 20 9.99 -20.91 10.41
N SER A 21 10.97 -21.56 11.07
CA SER A 21 10.72 -22.66 11.97
C SER A 21 10.12 -22.25 13.32
N SER A 22 10.32 -20.98 13.73
CA SER A 22 9.85 -20.46 15.02
C SER A 22 8.46 -19.81 14.96
N ILE A 23 7.86 -19.69 13.77
CA ILE A 23 6.55 -19.04 13.58
C ILE A 23 5.43 -20.03 13.88
N ASN A 24 4.60 -19.72 14.87
CA ASN A 24 3.49 -20.57 15.29
C ASN A 24 2.13 -19.88 15.15
N VAL A 25 2.09 -18.55 15.22
CA VAL A 25 0.85 -17.76 15.17
C VAL A 25 0.97 -16.65 14.14
N ILE A 26 0.14 -16.70 13.09
CA ILE A 26 0.07 -15.71 12.04
C ILE A 26 -1.31 -15.08 12.05
N LEU A 27 -1.36 -13.76 12.12
CA LEU A 27 -2.58 -12.99 11.94
C LEU A 27 -2.57 -12.35 10.56
N ALA A 28 -3.62 -12.54 9.78
CA ALA A 28 -3.74 -11.90 8.47
C ALA A 28 -5.03 -11.11 8.38
N THR A 29 -4.96 -9.89 7.83
CA THR A 29 -6.15 -9.09 7.53
C THR A 29 -6.26 -8.78 6.05
N ASP A 30 -7.48 -8.70 5.56
CA ASP A 30 -7.81 -8.26 4.21
C ASP A 30 -8.87 -7.17 4.28
N CYS A 31 -8.45 -5.93 4.02
CA CYS A 31 -9.32 -4.76 3.99
C CYS A 31 -9.98 -4.65 2.60
N GLY A 32 -11.16 -5.25 2.45
CA GLY A 32 -11.98 -5.11 1.24
C GLY A 32 -12.75 -3.79 1.22
N SER A 33 -13.38 -3.44 0.10
CA SER A 33 -14.18 -2.20 -0.04
C SER A 33 -15.39 -2.12 0.90
N THR A 34 -15.98 -3.27 1.26
CA THR A 34 -17.16 -3.33 2.14
C THR A 34 -16.82 -3.94 3.50
N THR A 35 -15.95 -4.94 3.53
CA THR A 35 -15.69 -5.73 4.72
C THR A 35 -14.20 -5.96 4.89
N THR A 36 -13.72 -5.72 6.11
CA THR A 36 -12.38 -6.10 6.56
C THR A 36 -12.47 -7.47 7.21
N LYS A 37 -11.68 -8.42 6.72
CA LYS A 37 -11.62 -9.78 7.26
C LYS A 37 -10.32 -9.96 8.03
N ALA A 38 -10.38 -10.70 9.13
CA ALA A 38 -9.22 -11.17 9.87
C ALA A 38 -9.25 -12.69 9.94
N ILE A 39 -8.09 -13.34 9.77
CA ILE A 39 -7.93 -14.77 9.97
C ILE A 39 -6.74 -15.02 10.90
N LEU A 40 -6.89 -16.00 11.78
CA LEU A 40 -5.81 -16.54 12.59
C LEU A 40 -5.37 -17.86 12.01
N ILE A 41 -4.07 -17.99 11.76
CA ILE A 41 -3.43 -19.19 11.26
C ILE A 41 -2.45 -19.66 12.34
N GLU A 42 -2.65 -20.87 12.83
CA GLU A 42 -1.83 -21.44 13.89
C GLU A 42 -1.20 -22.74 13.45
N LYS A 43 -0.01 -23.01 13.98
CA LYS A 43 0.68 -24.29 13.80
C LYS A 43 0.15 -25.29 14.82
N VAL A 44 -0.72 -26.19 14.38
CA VAL A 44 -1.34 -27.25 15.19
C VAL A 44 -0.80 -28.59 14.69
N ASP A 45 -0.27 -29.41 15.60
CA ASP A 45 0.34 -30.71 15.27
C ASP A 45 1.42 -30.64 14.16
N GLY A 46 2.13 -29.51 14.09
CA GLY A 46 3.19 -29.27 13.10
C GLY A 46 2.72 -28.70 11.76
N GLU A 47 1.41 -28.54 11.54
CA GLU A 47 0.82 -28.01 10.31
C GLU A 47 0.16 -26.64 10.54
N TYR A 48 0.27 -25.72 9.58
CA TYR A 48 -0.47 -24.46 9.63
C TYR A 48 -1.94 -24.68 9.27
N ARG A 49 -2.84 -24.21 10.12
CA ARG A 49 -4.29 -24.28 9.93
C ARG A 49 -4.91 -22.92 10.19
N GLN A 50 -5.85 -22.51 9.35
CA GLN A 50 -6.74 -21.40 9.70
C GLN A 50 -7.66 -21.86 10.84
N THR A 51 -7.46 -21.33 12.04
CA THR A 51 -8.20 -21.74 13.25
C THR A 51 -9.42 -20.87 13.49
N TYR A 52 -9.29 -19.56 13.27
CA TYR A 52 -10.36 -18.59 13.51
C TYR A 52 -10.46 -17.57 12.39
N ARG A 53 -11.66 -16.99 12.26
CA ARG A 53 -11.98 -15.92 11.30
C ARG A 53 -12.95 -14.95 11.95
N GLY A 54 -12.73 -13.67 11.70
CA GLY A 54 -13.63 -12.58 12.07
C GLY A 54 -13.75 -11.59 10.91
N GLU A 55 -14.74 -10.73 10.99
CA GLU A 55 -14.98 -9.69 10.00
C GLU A 55 -15.68 -8.47 10.59
N ALA A 56 -15.36 -7.30 10.06
CA ALA A 56 -15.99 -6.06 10.43
C ALA A 56 -16.27 -5.21 9.18
N PRO A 57 -17.25 -4.29 9.23
CA PRO A 57 -17.40 -3.28 8.18
C PRO A 57 -16.08 -2.53 7.96
N THR A 58 -15.72 -2.31 6.70
CA THR A 58 -14.57 -1.48 6.35
C THR A 58 -14.89 -0.01 6.63
N THR A 59 -13.94 0.70 7.21
CA THR A 59 -14.11 2.06 7.73
C THR A 59 -13.34 3.12 6.92
N VAL A 60 -13.23 2.95 5.60
CA VAL A 60 -12.53 3.92 4.71
C VAL A 60 -13.32 5.19 4.42
N GLU A 61 -14.64 5.17 4.61
CA GLU A 61 -15.52 6.31 4.33
C GLU A 61 -15.83 7.11 5.61
N GLU A 62 -16.25 8.36 5.44
CA GLU A 62 -16.81 9.16 6.54
C GLU A 62 -18.03 8.45 7.17
N PRO A 63 -18.25 8.58 8.50
CA PRO A 63 -17.57 9.48 9.43
C PRO A 63 -16.27 8.93 10.04
N ALA A 64 -15.90 7.69 9.77
CA ALA A 64 -14.70 7.09 10.34
C ALA A 64 -13.44 7.54 9.60
N ALA A 65 -13.44 7.42 8.26
CA ALA A 65 -12.32 7.77 7.38
C ALA A 65 -10.96 7.22 7.87
N ASP A 66 -10.98 6.04 8.50
CA ASP A 66 -9.83 5.36 9.09
C ASP A 66 -9.99 3.85 8.96
N VAL A 67 -9.27 3.25 7.99
CA VAL A 67 -9.30 1.80 7.72
C VAL A 67 -8.82 0.96 8.91
N THR A 68 -8.00 1.52 9.80
CA THR A 68 -7.44 0.77 10.94
C THR A 68 -8.52 0.38 11.94
N MET A 69 -9.61 1.14 12.03
CA MET A 69 -10.75 0.78 12.89
C MET A 69 -11.38 -0.55 12.46
N GLY A 70 -11.60 -0.78 11.15
CA GLY A 70 -12.10 -2.04 10.61
C GLY A 70 -11.15 -3.21 10.88
N VAL A 71 -9.84 -2.96 10.81
CA VAL A 71 -8.79 -3.93 11.19
C VAL A 71 -8.91 -4.28 12.67
N VAL A 72 -8.91 -3.29 13.56
CA VAL A 72 -8.99 -3.50 15.01
C VAL A 72 -10.27 -4.26 15.37
N ASN A 73 -11.41 -3.89 14.79
CA ASN A 73 -12.69 -4.55 15.05
C ASN A 73 -12.67 -6.03 14.61
N SER A 74 -12.23 -6.32 13.38
CA SER A 74 -12.18 -7.70 12.88
C SER A 74 -11.15 -8.57 13.63
N VAL A 75 -10.02 -8.01 14.03
CA VAL A 75 -9.01 -8.71 14.83
C VAL A 75 -9.48 -8.94 16.26
N THR A 76 -10.24 -8.00 16.84
CA THR A 76 -10.81 -8.14 18.18
C THR A 76 -11.79 -9.32 18.22
N GLU A 77 -12.68 -9.45 17.22
CA GLU A 77 -13.57 -10.61 17.11
C GLU A 77 -12.79 -11.93 17.03
N VAL A 78 -11.73 -11.99 16.21
CA VAL A 78 -10.84 -13.17 16.15
C VAL A 78 -10.22 -13.46 17.52
N GLY A 79 -9.78 -12.43 18.24
CA GLY A 79 -9.18 -12.57 19.56
C GLY A 79 -10.15 -13.14 20.59
N GLU A 80 -11.41 -12.68 20.58
CA GLU A 80 -12.48 -13.18 21.44
C GLU A 80 -12.80 -14.66 21.15
N LEU A 81 -12.93 -15.03 19.87
CA LEU A 81 -13.18 -16.42 19.45
C LEU A 81 -12.02 -17.36 19.80
N ALA A 82 -10.78 -16.88 19.68
CA ALA A 82 -9.57 -17.64 19.96
C ALA A 82 -9.21 -17.68 21.45
N GLY A 83 -9.85 -16.86 22.30
CA GLY A 83 -9.42 -16.65 23.68
C GLY A 83 -8.00 -16.06 23.79
N ARG A 84 -7.60 -15.24 22.80
CA ARG A 84 -6.27 -14.65 22.68
C ARG A 84 -6.34 -13.13 22.57
N LYS A 85 -5.57 -12.39 23.38
CA LYS A 85 -5.47 -10.92 23.24
C LYS A 85 -4.60 -10.59 22.03
N LEU A 86 -5.20 -10.06 20.95
CA LEU A 86 -4.47 -9.73 19.71
C LEU A 86 -4.18 -8.23 19.54
N ILE A 87 -5.01 -7.35 20.11
CA ILE A 87 -4.84 -5.89 20.07
C ILE A 87 -4.39 -5.37 21.43
N GLY A 88 -3.38 -4.52 21.44
CA GLY A 88 -2.85 -3.83 22.61
C GLY A 88 -3.70 -2.62 23.00
N ASP A 89 -3.42 -2.06 24.17
CA ASP A 89 -4.16 -0.90 24.68
C ASP A 89 -3.88 0.38 23.84
N ASP A 90 -2.83 0.34 23.02
CA ASP A 90 -2.44 1.35 22.03
C ASP A 90 -3.14 1.17 20.66
N GLY A 91 -4.01 0.16 20.52
CA GLY A 91 -4.71 -0.16 19.28
C GLY A 91 -3.87 -0.93 18.26
N GLN A 92 -2.64 -1.32 18.58
CA GLN A 92 -1.77 -2.05 17.67
C GLN A 92 -1.85 -3.57 17.87
N VAL A 93 -1.53 -4.32 16.81
CA VAL A 93 -1.40 -5.78 16.90
C VAL A 93 -0.21 -6.13 17.79
N ILE A 94 -0.45 -6.90 18.86
CA ILE A 94 0.60 -7.33 19.79
C ILE A 94 1.55 -8.31 19.09
N ARG A 95 2.85 -8.04 19.16
CA ARG A 95 3.92 -8.91 18.64
C ARG A 95 5.15 -8.86 19.54
N PRO A 96 5.93 -9.94 19.66
CA PRO A 96 5.67 -11.28 19.11
C PRO A 96 4.54 -12.03 19.85
N ALA A 97 4.23 -13.26 19.46
CA ALA A 97 3.30 -14.08 20.21
C ALA A 97 3.88 -14.47 21.58
N SER A 98 3.01 -14.53 22.57
CA SER A 98 3.28 -15.07 23.90
C SER A 98 2.07 -15.85 24.40
N ASP A 99 2.14 -16.43 25.61
CA ASP A 99 1.08 -17.29 26.13
C ASP A 99 -0.28 -16.56 26.18
N GLY A 100 -1.20 -16.97 25.30
CA GLY A 100 -2.52 -16.38 25.12
C GLY A 100 -2.56 -14.95 24.53
N GLN A 101 -1.45 -14.42 23.98
CA GLN A 101 -1.41 -13.04 23.44
C GLN A 101 -0.57 -12.90 22.17
N GLY A 102 -0.96 -11.97 21.31
CA GLY A 102 -0.19 -11.55 20.13
C GLY A 102 -0.04 -12.59 19.02
N CYS A 103 0.75 -12.22 18.02
CA CYS A 103 1.12 -13.08 16.88
C CYS A 103 2.60 -12.90 16.54
N ASP A 104 3.21 -13.91 15.91
CA ASP A 104 4.61 -13.85 15.46
C ASP A 104 4.74 -13.01 14.19
N ILE A 105 3.75 -13.15 13.31
CA ILE A 105 3.64 -12.39 12.08
C ILE A 105 2.24 -11.80 11.99
N TYR A 106 2.18 -10.53 11.59
CA TYR A 106 0.97 -9.99 11.01
C TYR A 106 1.20 -9.40 9.63
N ILE A 107 0.31 -9.80 8.73
CA ILE A 107 0.26 -9.38 7.33
C ILE A 107 -1.10 -8.76 7.05
N SER A 108 -1.12 -7.77 6.17
CA SER A 108 -2.36 -7.13 5.76
C SER A 108 -2.35 -6.88 4.26
N THR A 109 -3.47 -7.17 3.61
CA THR A 109 -3.78 -6.73 2.25
C THR A 109 -4.90 -5.71 2.32
N SER A 110 -4.89 -4.75 1.39
CA SER A 110 -5.96 -3.77 1.30
C SER A 110 -6.28 -3.47 -0.15
N SER A 111 -7.56 -3.55 -0.48
CA SER A 111 -8.16 -2.99 -1.69
C SER A 111 -9.23 -1.94 -1.35
N ALA A 112 -9.29 -1.52 -0.08
CA ALA A 112 -10.25 -0.54 0.42
C ALA A 112 -9.84 0.89 0.05
N GLY A 113 -10.81 1.78 -0.17
CA GLY A 113 -10.56 3.19 -0.52
C GLY A 113 -10.70 3.53 -2.01
N GLY A 114 -11.11 2.57 -2.85
CA GLY A 114 -11.28 2.75 -4.29
C GLY A 114 -10.04 2.36 -5.09
N GLY A 115 -10.12 2.45 -6.43
CA GLY A 115 -8.97 2.19 -7.28
C GLY A 115 -8.02 3.38 -7.25
N LEU A 116 -6.75 3.14 -6.89
CA LEU A 116 -5.68 4.14 -6.82
C LEU A 116 -5.77 5.10 -8.03
N GLN A 117 -6.13 6.36 -7.78
CA GLN A 117 -6.31 7.33 -8.85
C GLN A 117 -4.94 7.83 -9.27
N MET A 118 -4.57 7.56 -10.52
CA MET A 118 -3.22 7.84 -10.97
C MET A 118 -3.18 8.61 -12.27
N MET A 119 -2.18 9.47 -12.40
CA MET A 119 -1.77 10.00 -13.69
C MET A 119 -0.58 9.20 -14.21
N VAL A 120 -0.54 8.99 -15.53
CA VAL A 120 0.59 8.34 -16.18
C VAL A 120 1.36 9.36 -17.01
N ALA A 121 2.67 9.39 -16.87
CA ALA A 121 3.55 10.21 -17.67
C ALA A 121 4.56 9.33 -18.40
N GLY A 122 4.93 9.69 -19.63
CA GLY A 122 6.04 9.00 -20.28
C GLY A 122 6.66 9.76 -21.43
N VAL A 123 7.89 9.40 -21.80
CA VAL A 123 8.64 10.09 -22.85
C VAL A 123 7.88 10.14 -24.18
N VAL A 124 7.28 9.04 -24.63
CA VAL A 124 6.49 9.02 -25.88
C VAL A 124 5.09 8.49 -25.60
N ARG A 125 4.08 9.27 -25.97
CA ARG A 125 2.66 8.96 -25.70
C ARG A 125 2.25 7.58 -26.21
N GLU A 126 2.62 7.25 -27.44
CA GLU A 126 2.23 6.00 -28.13
C GLU A 126 3.05 4.78 -27.70
N MET A 127 4.14 4.97 -26.94
CA MET A 127 5.05 3.90 -26.53
C MET A 127 5.14 3.78 -25.01
N THR A 128 5.93 4.62 -24.34
CA THR A 128 6.22 4.47 -22.92
C THR A 128 5.01 4.84 -22.07
N ALA A 129 4.31 5.93 -22.39
CA ALA A 129 3.11 6.32 -21.66
C ALA A 129 1.96 5.33 -21.91
N ALA A 130 1.80 4.85 -23.15
CA ALA A 130 0.82 3.81 -23.49
C ALA A 130 1.11 2.48 -22.76
N SER A 131 2.38 2.07 -22.68
CA SER A 131 2.79 0.87 -21.96
C SER A 131 2.52 1.00 -20.46
N ALA A 132 2.93 2.11 -19.85
CA ALA A 132 2.69 2.40 -18.44
C ALA A 132 1.19 2.47 -18.12
N LYS A 133 0.38 3.08 -18.99
CA LYS A 133 -1.08 3.10 -18.85
C LYS A 133 -1.67 1.69 -18.86
N ARG A 134 -1.21 0.80 -19.73
CA ARG A 134 -1.69 -0.59 -19.75
C ARG A 134 -1.28 -1.34 -18.49
N ALA A 135 -0.05 -1.15 -18.01
CA ALA A 135 0.42 -1.75 -16.76
C ALA A 135 -0.40 -1.26 -15.56
N ALA A 136 -0.62 0.04 -15.45
CA ALA A 136 -1.45 0.68 -14.44
C ALA A 136 -2.89 0.13 -14.42
N LEU A 137 -3.56 0.11 -15.58
CA LEU A 137 -4.91 -0.44 -15.70
C LEU A 137 -4.95 -1.94 -15.36
N GLY A 138 -3.92 -2.70 -15.77
CA GLY A 138 -3.78 -4.12 -15.44
C GLY A 138 -3.58 -4.38 -13.94
N ALA A 139 -2.98 -3.44 -13.22
CA ALA A 139 -2.84 -3.46 -11.77
C ALA A 139 -4.09 -2.99 -11.01
N GLY A 140 -5.16 -2.60 -11.71
CA GLY A 140 -6.43 -2.17 -11.10
C GLY A 140 -6.49 -0.67 -10.72
N ALA A 141 -5.54 0.14 -11.18
CA ALA A 141 -5.55 1.58 -10.92
C ALA A 141 -6.53 2.34 -11.84
N ILE A 142 -7.01 3.49 -11.37
CA ILE A 142 -7.87 4.40 -12.15
C ILE A 142 -6.96 5.44 -12.82
N VAL A 143 -6.64 5.23 -14.10
CA VAL A 143 -5.81 6.18 -14.85
C VAL A 143 -6.62 7.41 -15.26
N MET A 144 -6.42 8.52 -14.56
CA MET A 144 -7.16 9.78 -14.74
C MET A 144 -6.79 10.52 -16.03
N ASP A 145 -5.50 10.56 -16.37
CA ASP A 145 -4.97 11.18 -17.58
C ASP A 145 -3.60 10.60 -17.95
N THR A 146 -3.13 10.93 -19.14
CA THR A 146 -1.80 10.57 -19.63
C THR A 146 -1.11 11.78 -20.25
N ILE A 147 0.09 12.10 -19.76
CA ILE A 147 0.96 13.18 -20.27
C ILE A 147 2.24 12.59 -20.89
N ALA A 148 2.85 13.33 -21.81
CA ALA A 148 4.11 12.92 -22.45
C ALA A 148 4.94 14.11 -22.90
N THR A 149 6.23 13.93 -23.23
CA THR A 149 7.02 15.06 -23.76
C THR A 149 6.54 15.50 -25.14
N ASN A 150 5.89 14.61 -25.90
CA ASN A 150 5.21 14.93 -27.16
C ASN A 150 3.72 15.27 -26.99
N ASP A 151 3.29 15.66 -25.79
CA ASP A 151 1.92 16.13 -25.57
C ASP A 151 1.66 17.42 -26.37
N LYS A 152 0.42 17.56 -26.86
CA LYS A 152 0.01 18.73 -27.65
C LYS A 152 -0.33 19.93 -26.77
N ARG A 153 -0.59 19.70 -25.48
CA ARG A 153 -0.88 20.73 -24.48
C ARG A 153 0.38 21.49 -24.10
N LEU A 154 0.23 22.79 -23.88
CA LEU A 154 1.29 23.63 -23.36
C LEU A 154 1.65 23.21 -21.92
N PRO A 155 2.89 23.44 -21.46
CA PRO A 155 3.32 23.01 -20.12
C PRO A 155 2.41 23.48 -18.97
N HIS A 156 1.93 24.73 -19.03
CA HIS A 156 1.04 25.27 -18.00
C HIS A 156 -0.35 24.58 -17.99
N GLU A 157 -0.85 24.12 -19.14
CA GLU A 157 -2.10 23.37 -19.24
C GLU A 157 -1.94 21.97 -18.63
N GLN A 158 -0.77 21.34 -18.81
CA GLN A 158 -0.44 20.06 -18.19
C GLN A 158 -0.38 20.18 -16.66
N ILE A 159 0.32 21.21 -16.15
CA ILE A 159 0.39 21.51 -14.71
C ILE A 159 -1.00 21.80 -14.13
N GLN A 160 -1.79 22.62 -14.82
CA GLN A 160 -3.15 22.93 -14.39
C GLN A 160 -4.01 21.67 -14.33
N ARG A 161 -3.87 20.78 -15.32
CA ARG A 161 -4.57 19.50 -15.35
C ARG A 161 -4.21 18.58 -14.17
N ILE A 162 -2.93 18.50 -13.81
CA ILE A 162 -2.47 17.76 -12.62
C ILE A 162 -3.13 18.31 -11.36
N ARG A 163 -3.16 19.65 -11.21
CA ARG A 163 -3.76 20.33 -10.05
C ARG A 163 -5.28 20.16 -9.97
N GLU A 164 -5.96 20.12 -11.10
CA GLU A 164 -7.41 19.88 -11.19
C GLU A 164 -7.77 18.44 -10.85
N LEU A 165 -7.01 17.47 -11.37
CA LEU A 165 -7.30 16.06 -11.19
C LEU A 165 -6.89 15.55 -9.80
N ARG A 166 -5.87 16.13 -9.17
CA ARG A 166 -5.35 15.71 -7.85
C ARG A 166 -5.15 14.18 -7.77
N PRO A 167 -4.30 13.60 -8.63
CA PRO A 167 -4.05 12.16 -8.57
C PRO A 167 -3.37 11.77 -7.25
N ASP A 168 -3.71 10.60 -6.72
CA ASP A 168 -3.05 10.00 -5.55
C ASP A 168 -1.59 9.61 -5.86
N MET A 169 -1.32 9.27 -7.12
CA MET A 169 -0.01 8.83 -7.61
C MET A 169 0.26 9.30 -9.05
N ILE A 170 1.51 9.59 -9.36
CA ILE A 170 1.97 9.82 -10.74
C ILE A 170 2.99 8.73 -11.11
N LEU A 171 2.69 7.93 -12.14
CA LEU A 171 3.61 6.93 -12.68
C LEU A 171 4.36 7.50 -13.88
N ILE A 172 5.68 7.67 -13.74
CA ILE A 172 6.55 8.14 -14.83
C ILE A 172 7.23 6.94 -15.48
N SER A 173 7.14 6.82 -16.80
CA SER A 173 7.73 5.73 -17.58
C SER A 173 8.54 6.22 -18.78
N GLY A 174 9.79 5.78 -18.81
CA GLY A 174 10.75 6.09 -19.86
C GLY A 174 12.16 6.08 -19.29
N GLY A 175 13.15 6.19 -20.18
CA GLY A 175 14.54 5.93 -19.81
C GLY A 175 14.74 4.42 -19.63
N THR A 176 15.65 3.84 -20.41
CA THR A 176 16.15 2.47 -20.22
C THR A 176 17.60 2.54 -19.76
N ASP A 177 18.26 1.41 -19.50
CA ASP A 177 19.67 1.30 -19.08
C ASP A 177 20.64 2.08 -20.01
N GLY A 178 20.89 3.35 -19.72
CA GLY A 178 21.69 4.27 -20.57
C GLY A 178 20.88 5.07 -21.62
N GLY A 179 19.56 4.98 -21.59
CA GLY A 179 18.64 5.73 -22.44
C GLY A 179 18.29 7.12 -21.91
N THR A 180 17.18 7.67 -22.37
CA THR A 180 16.79 9.07 -22.18
C THR A 180 16.49 9.45 -20.72
N THR A 181 17.48 9.99 -20.02
CA THR A 181 17.33 10.54 -18.66
C THR A 181 16.75 11.96 -18.68
N GLN A 182 17.19 12.82 -19.60
CA GLN A 182 16.78 14.23 -19.65
C GLN A 182 15.26 14.41 -19.76
N HIS A 183 14.59 13.70 -20.68
CA HIS A 183 13.13 13.82 -20.85
C HIS A 183 12.34 13.27 -19.65
N VAL A 184 12.88 12.26 -18.95
CA VAL A 184 12.26 11.74 -17.72
C VAL A 184 12.38 12.76 -16.59
N VAL A 185 13.55 13.38 -16.44
CA VAL A 185 13.77 14.47 -15.47
C VAL A 185 12.88 15.66 -15.77
N GLN A 186 12.74 16.09 -17.03
CA GLN A 186 11.85 17.18 -17.42
C GLN A 186 10.38 16.90 -17.08
N ILE A 187 9.92 15.65 -17.28
CA ILE A 187 8.59 15.24 -16.84
C ILE A 187 8.48 15.31 -15.32
N ALA A 188 9.51 14.84 -14.59
CA ALA A 188 9.55 14.90 -13.13
C ALA A 188 9.52 16.34 -12.60
N GLU A 189 10.26 17.27 -13.22
CA GLU A 189 10.27 18.70 -12.90
C GLU A 189 8.90 19.36 -13.14
N MET A 190 8.12 18.87 -14.10
CA MET A 190 6.78 19.38 -14.37
C MET A 190 5.78 18.99 -13.27
N VAL A 191 5.97 17.83 -12.63
CA VAL A 191 5.06 17.30 -11.61
C VAL A 191 5.49 17.61 -10.17
N ALA A 192 6.75 18.04 -9.96
CA ALA A 192 7.30 18.47 -8.67
C ALA A 192 6.86 19.90 -8.30
#